data_AF-G2GL00-F1
#
_entry.id   AF-G2GL00-F1
#
_cell.length_a   1.000
_cell.length_b   1.000
_cell.length_c   1.000
_cell.angle_alpha   90.00
_cell.angle_beta   90.00
_cell.angle_gamma   90.00
#
_symmetry.space_group_name_H-M   'P 1'
#
loop_
_entity.id
_entity.type
_entity.pdbx_description
1 polymer ?
#
loop_
_entity_poly.entity_id
_entity_poly.type
_entity_poly.pdbx_seq_one_letter_code
_entity_poly.pdbx_strand_id
1 'polypeptide(L)'
;MRRSVTDPRRPAGHRRARTAAGALAAAALVLPLVGAAPSEAQDAQRRLQSAFASAAATYRVPQSVLLGVSYLQSRWDAHDGRPSVTGGYGPMHLTDARTALAGSAPGRGGRADPHGDG
;
A
#
# COMPACT_ATOMS: atom_id res chain seq x y z
N MET A 1 57.48 -39.96 -48.59
CA MET A 1 57.02 -38.55 -48.49
C MET A 1 55.87 -38.50 -47.50
N ARG A 2 56.06 -37.73 -46.41
CA ARG A 2 55.11 -37.58 -45.30
C ARG A 2 54.01 -36.59 -45.72
N ARG A 3 52.76 -36.83 -45.27
CA ARG A 3 51.79 -35.78 -44.89
C ARG A 3 50.67 -36.41 -44.07
N SER A 4 50.90 -36.49 -42.77
CA SER A 4 49.85 -36.58 -41.75
C SER A 4 49.11 -35.25 -41.73
N VAL A 5 47.83 -35.27 -42.12
CA VAL A 5 46.92 -34.13 -41.95
C VAL A 5 46.37 -34.21 -40.53
N THR A 6 46.75 -33.23 -39.72
CA THR A 6 46.18 -32.94 -38.41
C THR A 6 44.78 -32.35 -38.58
N ASP A 7 43.79 -32.99 -37.97
CA ASP A 7 42.45 -32.41 -37.75
C ASP A 7 42.47 -31.54 -36.47
N PRO A 8 42.19 -30.22 -36.54
CA PRO A 8 41.98 -29.44 -35.35
C PRO A 8 40.53 -29.60 -34.88
N ARG A 9 40.33 -30.46 -33.87
CA ARG A 9 39.12 -30.48 -33.06
C ARG A 9 38.83 -29.07 -32.53
N ARG A 10 37.75 -28.44 -33.02
CA ARG A 10 37.28 -27.13 -32.58
C ARG A 10 36.36 -27.32 -31.36
N PRO A 11 36.65 -26.75 -30.18
CA PRO A 11 35.83 -26.99 -29.00
C PRO A 11 34.50 -26.20 -29.07
N ALA A 12 33.39 -26.92 -29.19
CA ALA A 12 32.03 -26.39 -29.13
C ALA A 12 31.53 -26.10 -27.69
N GLY A 13 32.43 -25.67 -26.80
CA GLY A 13 32.14 -25.56 -25.35
C GLY A 13 31.52 -24.23 -24.91
N HIS A 14 31.76 -23.14 -25.65
CA HIS A 14 31.45 -21.79 -25.14
C HIS A 14 30.01 -21.32 -25.34
N ARG A 15 29.24 -21.93 -26.25
CA ARG A 15 27.83 -21.55 -26.49
C ARG A 15 26.87 -22.12 -25.45
N ARG A 16 27.14 -23.33 -24.96
CA ARG A 16 26.30 -24.01 -23.95
C ARG A 16 26.45 -23.40 -22.55
N ALA A 17 27.64 -22.91 -22.20
CA ALA A 17 27.86 -22.23 -20.93
C ALA A 17 27.10 -20.89 -20.84
N ARG A 18 26.94 -20.18 -21.96
CA ARG A 18 26.25 -18.87 -22.00
C ARG A 18 24.74 -19.00 -21.88
N THR A 19 24.13 -20.07 -22.40
CA THR A 19 22.68 -20.31 -22.29
C THR A 19 22.27 -20.82 -20.91
N ALA A 20 23.10 -21.64 -20.25
CA ALA A 20 22.83 -22.12 -18.90
C ALA A 20 22.91 -20.99 -17.85
N ALA A 21 23.84 -20.04 -18.00
CA ALA A 21 23.95 -18.89 -17.11
C ALA A 21 22.75 -17.93 -17.22
N GLY A 22 22.21 -17.71 -18.43
CA GLY A 22 21.03 -16.87 -18.63
C GLY A 22 19.75 -17.44 -18.01
N ALA A 23 19.57 -18.77 -18.08
CA ALA A 23 18.40 -19.44 -17.50
C ALA A 23 18.41 -19.43 -15.95
N LEU A 24 19.58 -19.61 -15.33
CA LEU A 24 19.72 -19.53 -13.87
C LEU A 24 19.57 -18.10 -13.34
N ALA A 25 20.09 -17.09 -14.07
CA ALA A 25 19.91 -15.69 -13.72
C ALA A 25 18.44 -15.24 -13.83
N ALA A 26 17.73 -15.69 -14.87
CA ALA A 26 16.29 -15.42 -15.01
C ALA A 26 15.47 -16.12 -13.92
N ALA A 27 15.79 -17.37 -13.57
CA ALA A 27 15.12 -18.09 -12.49
C ALA A 27 15.33 -17.43 -11.11
N ALA A 28 16.53 -16.90 -10.84
CA ALA A 28 16.83 -16.18 -9.60
C ALA A 28 16.03 -14.87 -9.45
N LEU A 29 15.66 -14.21 -10.56
CA LEU A 29 14.80 -13.02 -10.55
C LEU A 29 13.31 -13.36 -10.44
N VAL A 30 12.87 -14.48 -11.01
CA VAL A 30 11.44 -14.85 -11.04
C VAL A 30 11.00 -15.57 -9.76
N LEU A 31 11.88 -16.38 -9.15
CA LEU A 31 11.53 -17.18 -7.97
C LEU A 31 11.06 -16.36 -6.75
N PRO A 32 11.66 -15.19 -6.41
CA PRO A 32 11.16 -14.34 -5.33
C PRO A 32 9.77 -13.75 -5.63
N LEU A 33 9.43 -13.54 -6.90
CA LEU A 33 8.16 -12.94 -7.30
C LEU A 33 6.96 -13.90 -7.12
N VAL A 34 7.19 -15.20 -7.28
CA VAL A 34 6.11 -16.22 -7.20
C VAL A 34 5.96 -16.77 -5.79
N GLY A 35 7.03 -16.80 -5.00
CA GLY A 35 7.02 -17.30 -3.62
C GLY A 35 6.83 -16.25 -2.52
N ALA A 36 6.73 -14.96 -2.87
CA ALA A 36 6.56 -13.89 -1.89
C ALA A 36 5.21 -14.02 -1.16
N ALA A 37 5.28 -14.10 0.17
CA ALA A 37 4.10 -13.95 1.02
C ALA A 37 3.45 -12.57 0.78
N PRO A 38 2.11 -12.46 0.94
CA PRO A 38 1.47 -11.16 0.86
C PRO A 38 2.10 -10.17 1.84
N SER A 39 2.38 -8.97 1.37
CA SER A 39 2.91 -7.90 2.22
C SER A 39 1.81 -7.29 3.08
N GLU A 40 2.19 -6.68 4.21
CA GLU A 40 1.25 -5.97 5.09
C GLU A 40 0.45 -4.89 4.34
N ALA A 41 1.07 -4.25 3.34
CA ALA A 41 0.40 -3.27 2.48
C ALA A 41 -0.72 -3.90 1.63
N GLN A 42 -0.52 -5.13 1.13
CA GLN A 42 -1.56 -5.86 0.39
C GLN A 42 -2.69 -6.30 1.32
N ASP A 43 -2.39 -6.68 2.56
CA ASP A 43 -3.40 -6.98 3.58
C ASP A 43 -4.21 -5.74 3.97
N ALA A 44 -3.54 -4.60 4.17
CA ALA A 44 -4.19 -3.32 4.45
C ALA A 44 -5.12 -2.91 3.31
N GLN A 45 -4.68 -3.04 2.05
CA GLN A 45 -5.50 -2.80 0.87
C GLN A 45 -6.74 -3.73 0.86
N ARG A 46 -6.57 -5.03 1.09
CA ARG A 46 -7.71 -5.98 1.14
C ARG A 46 -8.72 -5.62 2.22
N ARG A 47 -8.24 -5.28 3.43
CA ARG A 47 -9.10 -4.84 4.54
C ARG A 47 -9.87 -3.58 4.18
N LEU A 48 -9.20 -2.59 3.57
CA LEU A 48 -9.83 -1.35 3.13
C LEU A 48 -10.94 -1.60 2.10
N GLN A 49 -10.66 -2.42 1.09
CA GLN A 49 -11.63 -2.79 0.06
C GLN A 49 -12.84 -3.52 0.65
N SER A 50 -12.62 -4.45 1.58
CA SER A 50 -13.69 -5.14 2.30
C SER A 50 -14.55 -4.21 3.14
N ALA A 51 -13.93 -3.23 3.82
CA ALA A 51 -14.66 -2.24 4.62
C ALA A 51 -15.55 -1.37 3.73
N PHE A 52 -15.05 -0.90 2.59
CA PHE A 52 -15.85 -0.13 1.64
C PHE A 52 -16.93 -0.94 0.94
N ALA A 53 -16.70 -2.23 0.67
CA ALA A 53 -17.75 -3.12 0.16
C ALA A 53 -18.91 -3.27 1.16
N SER A 54 -18.59 -3.44 2.44
CA SER A 54 -19.58 -3.49 3.53
C SER A 54 -20.36 -2.17 3.66
N ALA A 55 -19.65 -1.04 3.63
CA ALA A 55 -20.27 0.29 3.65
C ALA A 55 -21.17 0.52 2.41
N ALA A 56 -20.72 0.11 1.22
CA ALA A 56 -21.50 0.21 0.00
C ALA A 56 -22.81 -0.58 0.06
N ALA A 57 -22.76 -1.80 0.61
CA ALA A 57 -23.95 -2.64 0.81
C ALA A 57 -24.94 -1.99 1.79
N THR A 58 -24.42 -1.40 2.88
CA THR A 58 -25.21 -0.79 3.96
C THR A 58 -25.86 0.53 3.54
N TYR A 59 -25.05 1.43 2.98
CA TYR A 59 -25.44 2.81 2.70
C TYR A 59 -25.85 3.03 1.24
N ARG A 60 -25.82 1.97 0.41
CA ARG A 60 -26.23 2.00 -1.00
C ARG A 60 -25.45 3.01 -1.85
N VAL A 61 -24.23 3.35 -1.43
CA VAL A 61 -23.28 4.17 -2.18
C VAL A 61 -22.35 3.24 -2.97
N PRO A 62 -22.09 3.46 -4.27
CA PRO A 62 -21.16 2.64 -5.03
C PRO A 62 -19.76 2.60 -4.38
N GLN A 63 -19.17 1.41 -4.25
CA GLN A 63 -17.84 1.22 -3.65
C GLN A 63 -16.76 2.09 -4.32
N SER A 64 -16.84 2.25 -5.64
CA SER A 64 -15.91 3.10 -6.40
C SER A 64 -15.93 4.56 -5.96
N VAL A 65 -17.10 5.08 -5.57
CA VAL A 65 -17.22 6.45 -5.06
C VAL A 65 -16.53 6.58 -3.71
N LEU A 66 -16.75 5.62 -2.80
CA LEU A 66 -16.09 5.61 -1.49
C LEU A 66 -14.56 5.51 -1.62
N LEU A 67 -14.07 4.66 -2.52
CA LEU A 67 -12.64 4.54 -2.85
C LEU A 67 -12.09 5.83 -3.47
N GLY A 68 -12.82 6.46 -4.38
CA GLY A 68 -12.41 7.70 -5.02
C GLY A 68 -12.29 8.86 -4.03
N VAL A 69 -13.29 9.04 -3.17
CA VAL A 69 -13.29 10.09 -2.14
C VAL A 69 -12.17 9.86 -1.13
N SER A 70 -12.00 8.64 -0.62
CA SER A 70 -10.90 8.33 0.32
C SER A 70 -9.53 8.58 -0.29
N TYR A 71 -9.35 8.32 -1.58
CA TYR A 71 -8.10 8.63 -2.27
C TYR A 71 -7.86 10.14 -2.36
N LEU A 72 -8.88 10.93 -2.69
CA LEU A 72 -8.77 12.39 -2.75
C LEU A 72 -8.46 13.00 -1.37
N GLN A 73 -8.99 12.42 -0.29
CA GLN A 73 -8.77 12.91 1.06
C GLN A 73 -7.37 12.63 1.60
N SER A 74 -6.89 11.40 1.46
CA SER A 74 -5.69 10.93 2.16
C SER A 74 -4.73 10.13 1.30
N ARG A 75 -5.05 9.90 0.02
CA ARG A 75 -4.35 8.94 -0.85
C ARG A 75 -4.34 7.51 -0.29
N TRP A 76 -5.39 7.17 0.46
CA TRP A 76 -5.54 5.93 1.23
C TRP A 76 -4.55 5.75 2.38
N ASP A 77 -3.97 6.84 2.88
CA ASP A 77 -3.11 6.79 4.06
C ASP A 77 -3.93 6.46 5.32
N ALA A 78 -3.58 5.36 5.98
CA ALA A 78 -4.20 4.91 7.22
C ALA A 78 -3.47 5.41 8.48
N HIS A 79 -2.36 6.13 8.35
CA HIS A 79 -1.51 6.62 9.44
C HIS A 79 -1.12 5.51 10.44
N ASP A 80 -0.92 4.27 9.97
CA ASP A 80 -0.71 3.07 10.80
C ASP A 80 -1.74 2.90 11.94
N GLY A 81 -2.97 3.38 11.73
CA GLY A 81 -4.04 3.38 12.72
C GLY A 81 -3.91 4.45 13.81
N ARG A 82 -2.90 5.33 13.74
CA ARG A 82 -2.73 6.48 14.63
C ARG A 82 -3.58 7.66 14.17
N PRO A 83 -3.98 8.56 15.10
CA PRO A 83 -4.62 9.80 14.72
C PRO A 83 -3.64 10.72 13.99
N SER A 84 -4.16 11.49 13.03
CA SER A 84 -3.49 12.67 12.49
C SER A 84 -3.39 13.80 13.54
N VAL A 85 -2.67 14.88 13.20
CA VAL A 85 -2.52 16.06 14.08
C VAL A 85 -3.84 16.76 14.40
N THR A 86 -4.87 16.58 13.57
CA THR A 86 -6.23 17.10 13.79
C THR A 86 -7.17 16.03 14.34
N GLY A 87 -6.67 14.87 14.76
CA GLY A 87 -7.44 13.80 15.41
C GLY A 87 -8.27 12.94 14.47
N GLY A 88 -8.09 13.06 13.15
CA GLY A 88 -8.72 12.19 12.16
C GLY A 88 -7.95 10.88 11.97
N TYR A 89 -8.68 9.79 11.73
CA TYR A 89 -8.16 8.43 11.57
C TYR A 89 -8.43 7.88 10.17
N GLY A 90 -7.48 7.08 9.68
CA GLY A 90 -7.64 6.27 8.50
C GLY A 90 -7.82 7.05 7.20
N PRO A 91 -8.09 6.34 6.09
CA PRO A 91 -8.22 6.93 4.76
C PRO A 91 -9.33 7.96 4.57
N MET A 92 -10.30 7.98 5.48
CA MET A 92 -11.46 8.88 5.45
C MET A 92 -11.32 10.06 6.42
N HIS A 93 -10.16 10.18 7.09
CA HIS A 93 -9.89 11.19 8.12
C HIS A 93 -11.01 11.29 9.17
N LEU A 94 -11.56 10.15 9.59
CA LEU A 94 -12.71 10.12 10.49
C LEU A 94 -12.26 10.41 11.91
N THR A 95 -12.90 11.38 12.57
CA THR A 95 -12.65 11.67 13.98
C THR A 95 -13.35 10.63 14.87
N ASP A 96 -12.68 10.16 15.91
CA ASP A 96 -13.34 9.37 16.94
C ASP A 96 -14.29 10.25 17.76
N ALA A 97 -15.59 10.05 17.56
CA ALA A 97 -16.63 10.84 18.20
C ALA A 97 -16.56 10.75 19.73
N ARG A 98 -16.22 9.59 20.31
CA ARG A 98 -16.13 9.44 21.77
C ARG A 98 -15.00 10.29 22.34
N THR A 99 -13.80 10.19 21.77
CA THR A 99 -12.65 10.99 22.20
C THR A 99 -12.90 12.49 21.97
N ALA A 100 -13.50 12.87 20.83
CA ALA A 100 -13.84 14.27 20.54
C ALA A 100 -14.87 14.84 21.53
N LEU A 101 -15.89 14.06 21.90
CA LEU A 101 -16.91 14.46 22.88
C LEU A 101 -16.34 14.56 24.31
N ALA A 102 -15.41 13.68 24.67
CA ALA A 102 -14.74 13.74 25.98
C ALA A 102 -13.83 14.98 26.10
N GLY A 103 -13.14 15.36 25.02
CA GLY A 103 -12.31 16.57 24.97
C GLY A 103 -13.09 17.89 24.84
N SER A 104 -14.37 17.83 24.47
CA SER A 104 -15.26 18.99 24.36
C SER A 104 -16.22 19.15 25.54
N ALA A 105 -15.96 18.44 26.65
CA ALA A 105 -16.71 18.63 27.90
C ALA A 105 -16.85 20.14 28.20
N PRO A 106 -18.07 20.65 28.38
CA PRO A 106 -18.31 22.08 28.46
C PRO A 106 -17.59 22.62 29.70
N GLY A 107 -16.48 23.32 29.46
CA GLY A 107 -16.02 24.35 30.35
C GLY A 107 -17.16 25.36 30.48
N ARG A 108 -17.94 25.17 31.55
CA ARG A 108 -18.76 26.15 32.26
C ARG A 108 -18.73 27.53 31.61
N GLY A 109 -19.90 28.00 31.15
CA GLY A 109 -20.11 29.35 30.64
C GLY A 109 -19.34 30.40 31.45
N GLY A 110 -18.22 30.85 30.88
CA GLY A 110 -17.47 32.00 31.34
C GLY A 110 -17.96 33.19 30.56
N ARG A 111 -18.98 33.85 31.12
CA ARG A 111 -19.39 35.25 30.90
C ARG A 111 -19.09 35.81 29.50
N ALA A 112 -20.12 35.87 28.65
CA ALA A 112 -20.16 36.90 27.63
C ALA A 112 -20.08 38.26 28.36
N ASP A 113 -18.95 38.94 28.24
CA ASP A 113 -18.81 40.32 28.69
C ASP A 113 -19.67 41.21 27.79
N PRO A 114 -20.68 41.93 28.32
CA PRO A 114 -21.56 42.78 27.52
C PRO A 114 -21.08 44.23 27.44
N HIS A 115 -19.77 44.49 27.62
CA HIS A 115 -19.22 45.84 27.55
C HIS A 115 -18.67 46.13 26.16
N GLY A 116 -19.60 46.39 25.25
CA GLY A 116 -19.33 47.14 24.03
C GLY A 116 -19.62 48.61 24.29
N ASP A 117 -18.61 49.34 24.76
CA ASP A 117 -18.68 50.78 24.95
C ASP A 117 -17.27 51.39 25.00
N GLY A 118 -16.94 52.18 23.96
CA GLY A 118 -15.70 52.94 23.80
C GLY A 118 -15.31 53.15 22.35
#